data_AF-A0A0N0VLI4-F1
#
_entry.id   AF-A0A0N0VLI4-F1
#
_cell.length_a   1.000
_cell.length_b   1.000
_cell.length_c   1.000
_cell.angle_alpha   90.00
_cell.angle_beta   90.00
_cell.angle_gamma   90.00
#
_symmetry.space_group_name_H-M   'P 1'
#
loop_
_entity.id
_entity.type
_entity.pdbx_description
1 polymer ?
#
loop_
_entity_poly.entity_id
_entity_poly.type
_entity_poly.pdbx_seq_one_letter_code
_entity_poly.pdbx_strand_id
1 'polypeptide(L)'
;MDRTNSQASIYAHTMREFKEKVVAPAISQLELIPHEMVGGKKKHLIQITRDNSHNSLCYEMRLGFALIIGATFERGLRFWVSIDEPRLRSEIEMSSRAKLNEYVGNLKGSKVAAMLETDDLRELWELVSSARHGNGPATKRLQTPNPSLWQHLDSMAKPIYDDLGLTAYSIRVHDGDIERYFHSTINFWESVSGR
;
A
#
# COMPACT_ATOMS: atom_id res chain seq x y z
N MET A 1 -1.47 -0.45 -33.10
CA MET A 1 -1.40 -0.12 -31.67
C MET A 1 -2.05 -1.25 -30.91
N ASP A 2 -1.27 -1.98 -30.13
CA ASP A 2 -1.77 -3.14 -29.38
C ASP A 2 -2.64 -2.67 -28.20
N ARG A 3 -3.83 -3.25 -28.03
CA ARG A 3 -4.83 -2.81 -27.02
C ARG A 3 -4.32 -2.95 -25.58
N THR A 4 -3.36 -3.85 -25.39
CA THR A 4 -2.65 -4.12 -24.13
C THR A 4 -1.79 -2.94 -23.68
N ASN A 5 -1.07 -2.31 -24.61
CA ASN A 5 -0.19 -1.16 -24.33
C ASN A 5 -0.99 0.10 -24.02
N SER A 6 -2.17 0.25 -24.65
CA SER A 6 -3.09 1.33 -24.30
C SER A 6 -3.63 1.18 -22.88
N GLN A 7 -3.86 -0.07 -22.41
CA GLN A 7 -4.41 -0.30 -21.08
C GLN A 7 -3.41 0.02 -19.96
N ALA A 8 -2.15 -0.36 -20.12
CA ALA A 8 -1.09 -0.01 -19.17
C ALA A 8 -0.92 1.52 -19.07
N SER A 9 -0.98 2.23 -20.20
CA SER A 9 -0.92 3.70 -20.23
C SER A 9 -2.10 4.34 -19.48
N ILE A 10 -3.30 3.79 -19.65
CA ILE A 10 -4.49 4.23 -18.91
C ILE A 10 -4.31 4.03 -17.40
N TYR A 11 -3.73 2.92 -16.96
CA TYR A 11 -3.48 2.68 -15.54
C TYR A 11 -2.43 3.63 -14.94
N ALA A 12 -1.33 3.87 -15.65
CA ALA A 12 -0.35 4.88 -15.24
C ALA A 12 -1.00 6.26 -15.08
N HIS A 13 -1.76 6.69 -16.09
CA HIS A 13 -2.44 7.99 -16.04
C HIS A 13 -3.48 8.05 -14.91
N THR A 14 -4.30 7.01 -14.73
CA THR A 14 -5.29 6.95 -13.66
C THR A 14 -4.66 7.07 -12.28
N MET A 15 -3.51 6.42 -12.06
CA MET A 15 -2.78 6.52 -10.79
C MET A 15 -2.20 7.93 -10.56
N ARG A 16 -1.69 8.60 -11.60
CA ARG A 16 -1.25 10.01 -11.49
C ARG A 16 -2.42 10.93 -11.13
N GLU A 17 -3.54 10.79 -11.83
CA GLU A 17 -4.76 11.57 -11.59
C GLU A 17 -5.28 11.35 -10.17
N PHE A 18 -5.31 10.09 -9.70
CA PHE A 18 -5.71 9.78 -8.33
C PHE A 18 -4.76 10.40 -7.30
N LYS A 19 -3.45 10.35 -7.52
CA LYS A 19 -2.45 11.02 -6.68
C LYS A 19 -2.71 12.52 -6.61
N GLU A 20 -2.77 13.18 -7.76
CA GLU A 20 -2.79 14.65 -7.86
C GLU A 20 -4.12 15.25 -7.45
N LYS A 21 -5.24 14.62 -7.83
CA LYS A 21 -6.58 15.19 -7.64
C LYS A 21 -7.25 14.78 -6.33
N VAL A 22 -6.81 13.67 -5.72
CA VAL A 22 -7.47 13.12 -4.54
C VAL A 22 -6.51 12.99 -3.37
N VAL A 23 -5.42 12.23 -3.53
CA VAL A 23 -4.59 11.86 -2.38
C VAL A 23 -3.74 13.02 -1.88
N ALA A 24 -3.04 13.74 -2.76
CA ALA A 24 -2.20 14.86 -2.35
C ALA A 24 -3.02 15.99 -1.69
N PRO A 25 -4.18 16.43 -2.23
CA PRO A 25 -5.03 17.40 -1.55
C PRO A 25 -5.54 16.91 -0.19
N ALA A 26 -5.90 15.63 -0.06
CA ALA A 26 -6.36 15.07 1.21
C ALA A 26 -5.23 15.02 2.25
N ILE A 27 -4.05 14.51 1.87
CA ILE A 27 -2.88 14.44 2.76
C ILE A 27 -2.46 15.83 3.23
N SER A 28 -2.51 16.85 2.36
CA SER A 28 -2.18 18.23 2.72
C SER A 28 -3.07 18.82 3.83
N GLN A 29 -4.26 18.25 4.07
CA GLN A 29 -5.18 18.65 5.13
C GLN A 29 -5.05 17.76 6.39
N LEU A 30 -4.33 16.65 6.30
CA LEU A 30 -4.16 15.66 7.37
C LEU A 30 -2.81 15.85 8.07
N GLU A 31 -2.65 17.03 8.67
CA GLU A 31 -1.45 17.40 9.43
C GLU A 31 -1.43 16.69 10.79
N LEU A 32 -0.33 15.98 11.08
CA LEU A 32 -0.12 15.34 12.37
C LEU A 32 0.21 16.37 13.44
N ILE A 33 -0.39 16.19 14.62
CA ILE A 33 -0.02 16.94 15.82
C ILE A 33 1.22 16.29 16.42
N PRO A 34 2.35 17.02 16.57
CA PRO A 34 3.56 16.48 17.20
C PRO A 34 3.28 15.95 18.60
N HIS A 35 3.95 14.86 18.98
CA HIS A 35 3.68 14.15 20.23
C HIS A 35 3.82 15.05 21.47
N GLU A 36 4.83 15.91 21.46
CA GLU A 36 5.11 16.90 22.50
C GLU A 36 3.97 17.92 22.67
N MET A 37 3.24 18.22 21.60
CA MET A 37 2.14 19.19 21.57
C MET A 37 0.80 18.61 22.01
N VAL A 38 0.64 17.27 21.99
CA VAL A 38 -0.62 16.59 22.37
C VAL A 38 -1.07 17.01 23.77
N GLY A 39 -2.33 17.42 23.92
CA GLY A 39 -2.91 17.81 25.20
C GLY A 39 -2.56 19.24 25.67
N GLY A 40 -1.78 19.98 24.89
CA GLY A 40 -1.33 21.33 25.20
C GLY A 40 -0.46 21.42 26.47
N LYS A 41 -0.19 22.66 26.92
CA LYS A 41 0.71 22.93 28.07
C LYS A 41 0.26 22.26 29.37
N LYS A 42 -1.04 22.10 29.57
CA LYS A 42 -1.64 21.56 30.81
C LYS A 42 -2.01 20.08 30.72
N LYS A 43 -1.79 19.43 29.57
CA LYS A 43 -2.08 18.01 29.34
C LYS A 43 -3.51 17.63 29.76
N HIS A 44 -4.51 18.43 29.35
CA HIS A 44 -5.91 18.18 29.68
C HIS A 44 -6.40 16.91 28.98
N LEU A 45 -7.03 15.99 29.73
CA LEU A 45 -7.45 14.69 29.20
C LEU A 45 -8.35 14.79 27.96
N ILE A 46 -9.34 15.69 27.96
CA ILE A 46 -10.22 15.91 26.80
C ILE A 46 -9.42 16.33 25.56
N GLN A 47 -8.42 17.21 25.75
CA GLN A 47 -7.58 17.68 24.66
C GLN A 47 -6.64 16.56 24.17
N ILE A 48 -6.07 15.76 25.07
CA ILE A 48 -5.25 14.58 24.72
C ILE A 48 -6.07 13.62 23.85
N THR A 49 -7.29 13.29 24.27
CA THR A 49 -8.17 12.41 23.50
C THR A 49 -8.47 12.99 22.12
N ARG A 50 -8.85 14.27 22.04
CA ARG A 50 -9.12 14.94 20.77
C ARG A 50 -7.92 14.89 19.83
N ASP A 51 -6.74 15.27 20.32
CA ASP A 51 -5.52 15.38 19.53
C ASP A 51 -5.04 13.98 19.06
N ASN A 52 -5.14 12.96 19.93
CA ASN A 52 -4.81 11.58 19.55
C ASN A 52 -5.82 10.98 18.57
N SER A 53 -7.12 11.28 18.69
CA SER A 53 -8.14 10.87 17.72
C SER A 53 -7.88 11.49 16.35
N HIS A 54 -7.46 12.75 16.30
CA HIS A 54 -7.05 13.41 15.05
C HIS A 54 -5.83 12.71 14.42
N ASN A 55 -4.79 12.43 15.21
CA ASN A 55 -3.62 11.69 14.72
C ASN A 55 -4.00 10.27 14.25
N SER A 56 -4.89 9.59 14.96
CA SER A 56 -5.41 8.28 14.57
C SER A 56 -6.12 8.35 13.21
N LEU A 57 -6.98 9.34 12.99
CA LEU A 57 -7.61 9.58 11.70
C LEU A 57 -6.56 9.82 10.61
N CYS A 58 -5.54 10.64 10.89
CA CYS A 58 -4.47 10.94 9.94
C CYS A 58 -3.72 9.68 9.48
N TYR A 59 -3.40 8.76 10.38
CA TYR A 59 -2.74 7.48 10.03
C TYR A 59 -3.71 6.52 9.32
N GLU A 60 -4.95 6.44 9.77
CA GLU A 60 -5.96 5.57 9.16
C GLU A 60 -6.25 5.97 7.71
N MET A 61 -6.32 7.27 7.41
CA MET A 61 -6.52 7.75 6.04
C MET A 61 -5.32 7.41 5.14
N ARG A 62 -4.08 7.49 5.65
CA ARG A 62 -2.89 7.07 4.90
C ARG A 62 -2.90 5.57 4.63
N LEU A 63 -3.25 4.75 5.62
CA LEU A 63 -3.43 3.32 5.43
C LEU A 63 -4.53 3.01 4.40
N GLY A 64 -5.65 3.75 4.46
CA GLY A 64 -6.73 3.70 3.48
C GLY A 64 -6.28 4.03 2.06
N PHE A 65 -5.44 5.05 1.88
CA PHE A 65 -4.87 5.35 0.57
C PHE A 65 -3.94 4.24 0.08
N ALA A 66 -3.07 3.69 0.94
CA ALA A 66 -2.23 2.54 0.57
C ALA A 66 -3.07 1.32 0.13
N LEU A 67 -4.17 1.04 0.82
CA LEU A 67 -5.15 0.01 0.44
C LEU A 67 -5.72 0.25 -0.95
N ILE A 68 -6.14 1.48 -1.27
CA ILE A 68 -6.69 1.83 -2.58
C ILE A 68 -5.63 1.70 -3.68
N ILE A 69 -4.40 2.16 -3.42
CA ILE A 69 -3.28 2.05 -4.36
C ILE A 69 -3.02 0.58 -4.70
N GLY A 70 -2.82 -0.27 -3.68
CA GLY A 70 -2.55 -1.69 -3.86
C GLY A 70 -3.70 -2.44 -4.53
N ALA A 71 -4.95 -2.18 -4.13
CA ALA A 71 -6.12 -2.81 -4.73
C ALA A 71 -6.31 -2.41 -6.21
N THR A 72 -6.10 -1.13 -6.53
CA THR A 72 -6.22 -0.62 -7.92
C THR A 72 -5.14 -1.21 -8.79
N PHE A 73 -3.89 -1.25 -8.30
CA PHE A 73 -2.77 -1.89 -8.98
C PHE A 73 -3.02 -3.38 -9.23
N GLU A 74 -3.39 -4.13 -8.20
CA GLU A 74 -3.63 -5.58 -8.31
C GLU A 74 -4.78 -5.89 -9.28
N ARG A 75 -5.89 -5.15 -9.21
CA ARG A 75 -7.00 -5.30 -10.15
C ARG A 75 -6.58 -5.00 -11.59
N GLY A 76 -5.81 -3.93 -11.80
CA GLY A 76 -5.24 -3.60 -13.11
C GLY A 76 -4.31 -4.68 -13.63
N LEU A 77 -3.46 -5.24 -12.76
CA LEU A 77 -2.53 -6.33 -13.09
C LEU A 77 -3.28 -7.60 -13.53
N ARG A 78 -4.28 -8.03 -12.76
CA ARG A 78 -5.11 -9.20 -13.11
C ARG A 78 -5.78 -9.01 -14.47
N PHE A 79 -6.41 -7.86 -14.70
CA PHE A 79 -7.04 -7.56 -15.98
C PHE A 79 -6.01 -7.57 -17.12
N TRP A 80 -4.92 -6.80 -16.98
CA TRP A 80 -3.88 -6.66 -18.00
C TRP A 80 -3.22 -7.99 -18.40
N VAL A 81 -3.01 -8.88 -17.44
CA VAL A 81 -2.51 -10.25 -17.71
C VAL A 81 -3.56 -11.08 -18.44
N SER A 82 -4.83 -10.98 -18.06
CA SER A 82 -5.92 -11.77 -18.66
C SER A 82 -6.31 -11.37 -20.09
N ILE A 83 -5.92 -10.19 -20.57
CA ILE A 83 -6.22 -9.74 -21.94
C ILE A 83 -5.60 -10.69 -22.99
N ASP A 84 -4.39 -11.19 -22.71
CA ASP A 84 -3.62 -11.99 -23.68
C ASP A 84 -4.08 -13.44 -23.71
N GLU A 85 -4.64 -13.93 -22.58
CA GLU A 85 -5.16 -15.29 -22.48
C GLU A 85 -6.56 -15.30 -21.82
N PRO A 86 -7.61 -14.97 -22.59
CA PRO A 86 -8.97 -14.88 -22.07
C PRO A 86 -9.49 -16.18 -21.44
N ARG A 87 -8.95 -17.34 -21.84
CA ARG A 87 -9.35 -18.65 -21.29
C ARG A 87 -8.93 -18.81 -19.83
N LEU A 88 -7.84 -18.17 -19.43
CA LEU A 88 -7.32 -18.21 -18.05
C LEU A 88 -7.89 -17.08 -17.18
N ARG A 89 -8.78 -16.24 -17.70
CA ARG A 89 -9.24 -15.03 -17.00
C ARG A 89 -9.80 -15.31 -15.61
N SER A 90 -10.69 -16.30 -15.49
CA SER A 90 -11.29 -16.67 -14.19
C SER A 90 -10.23 -17.12 -13.19
N GLU A 91 -9.26 -17.93 -13.62
CA GLU A 91 -8.15 -18.38 -12.79
C GLU A 91 -7.25 -17.23 -12.37
N ILE A 92 -6.89 -16.34 -13.30
CA ILE A 92 -6.06 -15.16 -13.04
C ILE A 92 -6.76 -14.24 -12.05
N GLU A 93 -8.06 -13.98 -12.19
CA GLU A 93 -8.82 -13.09 -11.31
C GLU A 93 -8.91 -13.59 -9.87
N MET A 94 -8.97 -14.91 -9.65
CA MET A 94 -9.05 -15.52 -8.31
C MET A 94 -7.71 -16.00 -7.74
N SER A 95 -6.64 -15.94 -8.53
CA SER A 95 -5.34 -16.48 -8.15
C SER A 95 -4.75 -15.82 -6.90
N SER A 96 -4.00 -16.60 -6.11
CA SER A 96 -3.15 -16.03 -5.06
C SER A 96 -2.08 -15.13 -5.67
N ARG A 97 -1.45 -14.26 -4.87
CA ARG A 97 -0.39 -13.37 -5.37
C ARG A 97 0.80 -14.11 -5.98
N ALA A 98 1.25 -15.18 -5.33
CA ALA A 98 2.32 -16.02 -5.85
C ALA A 98 1.96 -16.55 -7.24
N LYS A 99 0.72 -17.05 -7.38
CA LYS A 99 0.21 -17.56 -8.65
C LYS A 99 0.01 -16.45 -9.70
N LEU A 100 -0.41 -15.25 -9.29
CA LEU A 100 -0.50 -14.09 -10.16
C LEU A 100 0.89 -13.70 -10.72
N ASN A 101 1.94 -13.72 -9.88
CA ASN A 101 3.30 -13.45 -10.34
C ASN A 101 3.79 -14.53 -11.33
N GLU A 102 3.46 -15.81 -11.11
CA GLU A 102 3.71 -16.87 -12.08
C GLU A 102 3.01 -16.59 -13.42
N TYR A 103 1.74 -16.18 -13.41
CA TYR A 103 1.02 -15.83 -14.65
C TYR A 103 1.67 -14.63 -15.35
N VAL A 104 2.11 -13.61 -14.62
CA VAL A 104 2.86 -12.47 -15.19
C VAL A 104 4.16 -12.97 -15.84
N GLY A 105 4.92 -13.82 -15.17
CA GLY A 105 6.17 -14.37 -15.71
C GLY A 105 5.94 -15.19 -16.98
N ASN A 106 4.92 -16.05 -16.98
CA ASN A 106 4.61 -16.93 -18.10
C ASN A 106 4.02 -16.19 -19.31
N LEU A 107 3.17 -15.19 -19.08
CA LEU A 107 2.42 -14.51 -20.16
C LEU A 107 3.07 -13.20 -20.62
N LYS A 108 3.75 -12.48 -19.71
CA LYS A 108 4.34 -11.15 -19.98
C LYS A 108 5.87 -11.16 -19.91
N GLY A 109 6.47 -12.27 -19.49
CA GLY A 109 7.91 -12.50 -19.44
C GLY A 109 8.55 -12.22 -18.08
N SER A 110 9.65 -12.92 -17.81
CA SER A 110 10.37 -12.89 -16.53
C SER A 110 10.85 -11.50 -16.12
N LYS A 111 11.24 -10.65 -17.07
CA LYS A 111 11.63 -9.26 -16.79
C LYS A 111 10.48 -8.44 -16.20
N VAL A 112 9.24 -8.68 -16.63
CA VAL A 112 8.06 -7.99 -16.07
C VAL A 112 7.73 -8.53 -14.69
N ALA A 113 7.80 -9.85 -14.50
CA ALA A 113 7.61 -10.47 -13.19
C ALA A 113 8.62 -9.94 -12.16
N ALA A 114 9.90 -9.77 -12.55
CA ALA A 114 10.92 -9.21 -11.66
C ALA A 114 10.62 -7.76 -11.21
N MET A 115 9.91 -6.96 -12.02
CA MET A 115 9.52 -5.60 -11.64
C MET A 115 8.50 -5.58 -10.50
N LEU A 116 7.73 -6.66 -10.32
CA LEU A 116 6.78 -6.79 -9.23
C LEU A 116 7.45 -7.07 -7.87
N GLU A 117 8.70 -7.54 -7.89
CA GLU A 117 9.47 -7.92 -6.70
C GLU A 117 10.31 -6.76 -6.14
N THR A 118 10.10 -5.54 -6.64
CA THR A 118 10.70 -4.33 -6.05
C THR A 118 10.26 -4.16 -4.60
N ASP A 119 11.13 -3.58 -3.76
CA ASP A 119 10.87 -3.48 -2.32
C ASP A 119 9.56 -2.73 -2.02
N ASP A 120 9.28 -1.61 -2.71
CA ASP A 120 8.07 -0.82 -2.49
C ASP A 120 6.78 -1.58 -2.89
N LEU A 121 6.78 -2.34 -4.00
CA LEU A 121 5.60 -3.12 -4.40
C LEU A 121 5.39 -4.31 -3.48
N ARG A 122 6.48 -4.96 -3.04
CA ARG A 122 6.44 -6.05 -2.07
C ARG A 122 5.90 -5.55 -0.72
N GLU A 123 6.42 -4.43 -0.23
CA GLU A 123 5.95 -3.75 0.97
C GLU A 123 4.46 -3.41 0.86
N LEU A 124 4.04 -2.73 -0.22
CA LEU A 124 2.65 -2.37 -0.47
C LEU A 124 1.73 -3.60 -0.44
N TRP A 125 2.14 -4.69 -1.07
CA TRP A 125 1.38 -5.93 -1.05
C TRP A 125 1.21 -6.47 0.36
N GLU A 126 2.30 -6.65 1.11
CA GLU A 126 2.22 -7.17 2.47
C GLU A 126 1.41 -6.25 3.38
N LEU A 127 1.59 -4.94 3.26
CA LEU A 127 0.80 -3.91 3.94
C LEU A 127 -0.71 -4.08 3.68
N VAL A 128 -1.12 -4.19 2.41
CA VAL A 128 -2.54 -4.36 2.06
C VAL A 128 -3.12 -5.68 2.58
N SER A 129 -2.31 -6.73 2.68
CA SER A 129 -2.76 -7.99 3.29
C SER A 129 -2.89 -7.88 4.80
N SER A 130 -1.89 -7.30 5.47
CA SER A 130 -1.90 -7.06 6.91
C SER A 130 -3.06 -6.18 7.34
N ALA A 131 -3.32 -5.10 6.62
CA ALA A 131 -4.40 -4.17 6.94
C ALA A 131 -5.80 -4.80 6.81
N ARG A 132 -6.00 -5.73 5.87
CA ARG A 132 -7.31 -6.41 5.67
C ARG A 132 -7.54 -7.60 6.57
N HIS A 133 -6.48 -8.35 6.88
CA HIS A 133 -6.59 -9.65 7.55
C HIS A 133 -6.03 -9.64 8.98
N GLY A 134 -5.48 -8.52 9.43
CA GLY A 134 -4.88 -8.39 10.75
C GLY A 134 -3.54 -9.14 10.86
N ASN A 135 -3.25 -9.62 12.07
CA ASN A 135 -1.99 -10.30 12.35
C ASN A 135 -1.90 -11.67 11.66
N GLY A 136 -0.93 -11.81 10.76
CA GLY A 136 -0.69 -13.06 10.04
C GLY A 136 0.68 -13.12 9.36
N PRO A 137 0.88 -14.08 8.43
CA PRO A 137 2.15 -14.22 7.71
C PRO A 137 2.61 -12.95 6.98
N ALA A 138 1.66 -12.17 6.44
CA ALA A 138 1.96 -10.89 5.79
C ALA A 138 2.59 -9.89 6.77
N THR A 139 2.02 -9.75 7.96
CA THR A 139 2.52 -8.83 8.99
C THR A 139 3.94 -9.21 9.43
N LYS A 140 4.21 -10.51 9.58
CA LYS A 140 5.56 -11.00 9.90
C LYS A 140 6.57 -10.69 8.79
N ARG A 141 6.17 -10.84 7.52
CA ARG A 141 7.02 -10.49 6.37
C ARG A 141 7.24 -8.98 6.23
N LEU A 142 6.33 -8.16 6.72
CA LEU A 142 6.41 -6.69 6.69
C LEU A 142 7.29 -6.11 7.82
N GLN A 143 7.26 -6.71 9.01
CA GLN A 143 7.95 -6.19 10.20
C GLN A 143 9.47 -6.02 10.03
N THR A 144 10.15 -7.02 9.48
CA THR A 144 11.62 -7.01 9.36
C THR A 144 12.13 -6.01 8.32
N PRO A 145 11.63 -5.98 7.08
CA PRO A 145 12.13 -5.04 6.07
C PRO A 145 11.63 -3.60 6.31
N ASN A 146 10.49 -3.41 6.98
CA ASN A 146 9.85 -2.10 7.08
C ASN A 146 9.56 -1.71 8.55
N PRO A 147 10.60 -1.60 9.41
CA PRO A 147 10.42 -1.28 10.82
C PRO A 147 9.86 0.13 11.07
N SER A 148 10.00 1.04 10.10
CA SER A 148 9.49 2.41 10.15
C SER A 148 7.98 2.49 10.39
N LEU A 149 7.21 1.50 9.93
CA LEU A 149 5.76 1.41 10.14
C LEU A 149 5.38 1.26 11.63
N TRP A 150 6.33 0.83 12.47
CA TRP A 150 6.15 0.64 13.92
C TRP A 150 7.12 1.45 14.78
N GLN A 151 7.85 2.43 14.20
CA GLN A 151 8.87 3.20 14.93
C GLN A 151 8.34 3.99 16.15
N HIS A 152 7.03 4.19 16.21
CA HIS A 152 6.36 4.86 17.33
C HIS A 152 6.13 3.95 18.54
N LEU A 153 6.31 2.64 18.39
CA LEU A 153 6.28 1.69 19.50
C LEU A 153 7.69 1.62 20.09
N ASP A 154 7.83 1.95 21.36
CA ASP A 154 9.07 1.74 22.08
C ASP A 154 9.32 0.25 22.36
N SER A 155 10.50 -0.06 22.91
CA SER A 155 10.91 -1.43 23.22
C SER A 155 10.01 -2.13 24.25
N MET A 156 9.21 -1.39 25.01
CA MET A 156 8.29 -1.94 26.01
C MET A 156 6.90 -2.19 25.41
N ALA A 157 6.43 -1.30 24.53
CA ALA A 157 5.14 -1.42 23.86
C ALA A 157 5.16 -2.50 22.78
N LYS A 158 6.26 -2.62 22.03
CA LYS A 158 6.34 -3.55 20.90
C LYS A 158 6.02 -5.01 21.27
N PRO A 159 6.62 -5.61 22.33
CA PRO A 159 6.26 -6.96 22.76
C PRO A 159 4.78 -7.10 23.13
N ILE A 160 4.19 -6.10 23.80
CA ILE A 160 2.78 -6.12 24.20
C ILE A 160 1.86 -6.20 22.98
N TYR A 161 2.13 -5.39 21.96
CA TYR A 161 1.34 -5.43 20.72
C TYR A 161 1.51 -6.74 19.95
N ASP A 162 2.72 -7.28 19.94
CA ASP A 162 3.00 -8.56 19.29
C ASP A 162 2.29 -9.73 20.03
N ASP A 163 2.33 -9.76 21.36
CA ASP A 163 1.68 -10.78 22.21
C ASP A 163 0.15 -10.73 22.14
N LEU A 164 -0.43 -9.53 22.07
CA LEU A 164 -1.88 -9.33 21.99
C LEU A 164 -2.43 -9.50 20.57
N GLY A 165 -1.59 -9.76 19.57
CA GLY A 165 -2.04 -9.87 18.19
C GLY A 165 -2.47 -8.54 17.58
N LEU A 166 -1.95 -7.41 18.08
CA LEU A 166 -2.35 -6.05 17.72
C LEU A 166 -1.40 -5.34 16.75
N THR A 167 -0.31 -5.99 16.35
CA THR A 167 0.72 -5.42 15.44
C THR A 167 0.16 -4.78 14.18
N ALA A 168 -0.82 -5.40 13.51
CA ALA A 168 -1.42 -4.86 12.28
C ALA A 168 -2.22 -3.58 12.55
N TYR A 169 -2.81 -3.46 13.73
CA TYR A 169 -3.61 -2.30 14.15
C TYR A 169 -2.74 -1.11 14.59
N SER A 170 -1.45 -1.33 14.81
CA SER A 170 -0.49 -0.27 15.12
C SER A 170 0.29 0.21 13.90
N ILE A 171 0.01 -0.28 12.69
CA ILE A 171 0.71 0.19 11.48
C ILE A 171 0.50 1.70 11.30
N ARG A 172 1.60 2.44 11.11
CA ARG A 172 1.57 3.87 10.75
C ARG A 172 2.24 4.10 9.41
N VAL A 173 1.43 4.35 8.40
CA VAL A 173 1.87 4.78 7.06
C VAL A 173 2.14 6.28 7.08
N HIS A 174 3.23 6.71 6.45
CA HIS A 174 3.65 8.11 6.33
C HIS A 174 3.52 8.62 4.89
N ASP A 175 3.60 9.93 4.70
CA ASP A 175 3.47 10.57 3.38
C ASP A 175 4.50 10.03 2.38
N GLY A 176 5.76 9.88 2.83
CA GLY A 176 6.82 9.31 2.01
C GLY A 176 6.57 7.86 1.59
N ASP A 177 5.81 7.07 2.36
CA ASP A 177 5.44 5.71 1.98
C ASP A 177 4.41 5.74 0.84
N ILE A 178 3.40 6.61 0.96
CA ILE A 178 2.39 6.84 -0.09
C ILE A 178 3.03 7.31 -1.40
N GLU A 179 3.98 8.23 -1.32
CA GLU A 179 4.70 8.71 -2.50
C GLU A 179 5.48 7.59 -3.19
N ARG A 180 6.22 6.76 -2.43
CA ARG A 180 6.92 5.60 -2.96
C ARG A 180 5.97 4.60 -3.61
N TYR A 181 4.83 4.30 -2.98
CA TYR A 181 3.85 3.37 -3.54
C TYR A 181 3.24 3.88 -4.85
N PHE A 182 2.90 5.17 -4.94
CA PHE A 182 2.47 5.77 -6.21
C PHE A 182 3.56 5.69 -7.27
N HIS A 183 4.79 6.08 -6.91
CA HIS A 183 5.91 6.05 -7.85
C HIS A 183 6.14 4.65 -8.41
N SER A 184 6.21 3.64 -7.54
CA SER A 184 6.49 2.26 -7.95
C SER A 184 5.35 1.64 -8.77
N THR A 185 4.09 1.94 -8.45
CA THR A 185 2.94 1.48 -9.26
C THR A 185 2.85 2.18 -10.63
N ILE A 186 3.10 3.49 -10.69
CA ILE A 186 3.13 4.25 -11.96
C ILE A 186 4.29 3.79 -12.84
N ASN A 187 5.50 3.69 -12.28
CA ASN A 187 6.69 3.27 -13.01
C ASN A 187 6.53 1.87 -13.61
N PHE A 188 5.90 0.94 -12.87
CA PHE A 188 5.57 -0.38 -13.39
C PHE A 188 4.76 -0.27 -14.68
N TRP A 189 3.66 0.50 -14.64
CA TRP A 189 2.77 0.67 -15.79
C TRP A 189 3.44 1.37 -16.96
N GLU A 190 4.21 2.43 -16.72
CA GLU A 190 4.94 3.15 -17.78
C GLU A 190 5.98 2.23 -18.46
N SER A 191 6.70 1.45 -17.66
CA SER A 191 7.73 0.53 -18.14
C SER A 191 7.20 -0.61 -19.02
N VAL A 192 5.94 -1.01 -18.84
CA VAL A 192 5.26 -2.01 -19.70
C VAL A 192 4.40 -1.37 -20.78
N SER A 193 4.21 -0.04 -20.77
CA SER A 193 3.49 0.70 -21.81
C SER A 193 4.37 1.06 -23.01
N GLY A 194 5.67 1.25 -22.77
CA GLY A 194 6.66 1.65 -23.78
C GLY A 194 7.31 0.48 -24.54
N ARG A 195 6.78 -0.74 -24.43
CA ARG A 195 7.20 -1.91 -25.20
C ARG A 195 6.13 -2.24 -26.24
#